data_AF-A0A963KFN2-F1
#
_entry.id   AF-A0A963KFN2-F1
#
_cell.length_a   1.000
_cell.length_b   1.000
_cell.length_c   1.000
_cell.angle_alpha   90.00
_cell.angle_beta   90.00
_cell.angle_gamma   90.00
#
_symmetry.space_group_name_H-M   'P 1'
#
loop_
_entity.id
_entity.type
_entity.pdbx_description
1 polymer ?
#
loop_
_entity_poly.entity_id
_entity_poly.type
_entity_poly.pdbx_seq_one_letter_code
_entity_poly.pdbx_strand_id
1 'polypeptide(L)'
;SLKELGVPVQYSQWAGLFVPADTPAAAVEALRQAARFAAQDARAVGAMTAAGTSFQFQDATEFDRFVLAEAKEMAQLVQRIGKVD
;
A
#
# COMPACT_ATOMS: atom_id res chain seq x y z
N SER A 1 3.73 19.97 1.46
CA SER A 1 3.24 19.02 0.44
C SER A 1 2.66 19.77 -0.76
N LEU A 2 2.48 19.13 -1.94
CA LEU A 2 1.78 19.76 -3.08
C LEU A 2 0.38 20.27 -2.67
N LYS A 3 -0.28 19.55 -1.76
CA LYS A 3 -1.55 19.93 -1.15
C LYS A 3 -1.49 21.25 -0.36
N GLU A 4 -0.42 21.50 0.42
CA GLU A 4 -0.20 22.79 1.10
C GLU A 4 0.02 23.95 0.12
N LEU A 5 0.47 23.66 -1.10
CA LEU A 5 0.63 24.63 -2.19
C LEU A 5 -0.67 24.81 -3.00
N GLY A 6 -1.80 24.28 -2.53
CA GLY A 6 -3.10 24.35 -3.21
C GLY A 6 -3.24 23.43 -4.42
N VAL A 7 -2.24 22.58 -4.69
CA VAL A 7 -2.27 21.60 -5.78
C VAL A 7 -2.86 20.30 -5.23
N PRO A 8 -4.04 19.85 -5.70
CA PRO A 8 -4.75 18.71 -5.13
C PRO A 8 -4.14 17.38 -5.61
N VAL A 9 -2.83 17.22 -5.41
CA VAL A 9 -2.07 16.04 -5.81
C VAL A 9 -1.46 15.43 -4.55
N GLN A 10 -1.74 14.14 -4.36
CA GLN A 10 -1.15 13.32 -3.31
C GLN A 10 -0.66 12.04 -3.98
N TYR A 11 0.65 11.79 -3.92
CA TYR A 11 1.24 10.51 -4.28
C TYR A 11 1.79 9.88 -3.01
N SER A 12 1.22 8.74 -2.64
CA SER A 12 1.71 7.96 -1.50
C SER A 12 2.55 6.81 -2.05
N GLN A 13 3.82 6.74 -1.68
CA GLN A 13 4.59 5.52 -1.89
C GLN A 13 4.11 4.48 -0.87
N TRP A 14 3.70 3.31 -1.37
CA TRP A 14 3.24 2.20 -0.56
C TRP A 14 3.92 0.89 -0.98
N ALA A 15 3.96 -0.05 -0.05
CA ALA A 15 4.40 -1.42 -0.29
C ALA A 15 3.34 -2.37 0.27
N GLY A 16 3.19 -3.53 -0.37
CA GLY A 16 2.21 -4.54 0.04
C GLY A 16 2.65 -5.95 -0.29
N LEU A 17 2.02 -6.91 0.37
CA LEU A 17 2.22 -8.34 0.15
C LEU A 17 1.06 -8.88 -0.68
N PHE A 18 1.39 -9.61 -1.74
CA PHE A 18 0.42 -10.29 -2.62
C PHE A 18 0.74 -11.77 -2.70
N VAL A 19 -0.27 -12.57 -3.00
CA VAL A 19 -0.16 -14.01 -3.21
C VAL A 19 -0.87 -14.41 -4.50
N PRO A 20 -0.52 -15.54 -5.15
CA PRO A 20 -1.29 -16.09 -6.26
C PRO A 20 -2.76 -16.29 -5.90
N ALA A 21 -3.67 -16.10 -6.87
CA ALA A 21 -5.12 -16.19 -6.66
C ALA A 21 -5.57 -17.53 -6.05
N ASP A 22 -4.91 -18.63 -6.43
CA ASP A 22 -5.24 -19.99 -5.98
C ASP A 22 -4.51 -20.41 -4.68
N THR A 23 -3.92 -19.45 -3.96
CA THR A 23 -3.26 -19.75 -2.68
C THR A 23 -4.26 -20.26 -1.65
N PRO A 24 -4.01 -21.39 -0.96
CA PRO A 24 -4.94 -21.94 0.01
C PRO A 24 -5.31 -20.93 1.12
N ALA A 25 -6.59 -20.84 1.47
CA ALA A 25 -7.10 -19.86 2.43
C ALA A 25 -6.37 -19.89 3.79
N ALA A 26 -5.97 -21.07 4.27
CA ALA A 26 -5.22 -21.20 5.52
C ALA A 26 -3.82 -20.55 5.44
N ALA A 27 -3.15 -20.66 4.28
CA ALA A 27 -1.86 -20.01 4.07
C ALA A 27 -2.01 -18.49 3.97
N VAL A 28 -3.08 -18.02 3.30
CA VAL A 28 -3.43 -16.59 3.24
C VAL A 28 -3.67 -16.05 4.65
N GLU A 29 -4.44 -16.75 5.47
CA GLU A 29 -4.72 -16.33 6.85
C GLU A 29 -3.46 -16.28 7.71
N ALA A 30 -2.57 -17.28 7.60
CA ALA A 30 -1.30 -17.27 8.31
C ALA A 30 -0.44 -16.05 7.94
N LEU A 31 -0.38 -15.69 6.65
CA LEU A 31 0.35 -14.50 6.19
C LEU A 31 -0.29 -13.20 6.70
N ARG A 32 -1.62 -13.10 6.72
CA ARG A 32 -2.34 -11.94 7.26
C ARG A 32 -2.04 -11.74 8.74
N GLN A 33 -2.06 -12.83 9.53
CA GLN A 33 -1.75 -12.78 10.95
C GLN A 33 -0.28 -12.37 11.18
N ALA A 34 0.66 -12.94 10.42
CA ALA A 34 2.07 -12.58 10.50
C ALA A 34 2.31 -11.10 10.15
N ALA A 35 1.64 -10.58 9.12
CA ALA A 35 1.73 -9.17 8.74
C ALA A 35 1.16 -8.24 9.82
N ARG A 36 0.00 -8.57 10.40
CA ARG A 36 -0.59 -7.82 11.52
C ARG A 36 0.34 -7.82 12.73
N PHE A 37 0.94 -8.97 13.06
CA PHE A 37 1.92 -9.07 14.14
C PHE A 37 3.13 -8.16 13.87
N ALA A 38 3.73 -8.25 12.67
CA ALA A 38 4.91 -7.46 12.32
C ALA A 38 4.63 -5.95 12.36
N ALA A 39 3.45 -5.50 11.95
CA ALA A 39 3.06 -4.09 12.02
C ALA A 39 2.98 -3.54 13.46
N GLN A 40 2.92 -4.42 14.47
CA GLN A 40 2.78 -4.08 15.89
C GLN A 40 4.02 -4.48 16.72
N ASP A 41 4.94 -5.28 16.16
CA ASP A 41 6.18 -5.69 16.82
C ASP A 41 7.12 -4.49 16.98
N ALA A 42 7.56 -4.22 18.20
CA ALA A 42 8.35 -3.04 18.53
C ALA A 42 9.68 -2.97 17.75
N ARG A 43 10.28 -4.12 17.40
CA ARG A 43 11.53 -4.16 16.62
C ARG A 43 11.28 -3.76 15.18
N ALA A 44 10.19 -4.28 14.58
CA ALA A 44 9.80 -3.92 13.22
C ALA A 44 9.41 -2.44 13.13
N VAL A 45 8.59 -1.95 14.07
CA VAL A 45 8.22 -0.52 14.16
C VAL A 45 9.45 0.35 14.35
N GLY A 46 10.38 -0.05 15.23
CA GLY A 46 11.65 0.65 15.45
C GLY A 46 12.49 0.73 14.18
N ALA A 47 12.60 -0.38 13.43
CA ALA A 47 13.34 -0.42 12.18
C ALA A 47 12.73 0.51 11.10
N MET A 48 11.41 0.50 10.94
CA MET A 48 10.73 1.39 9.99
C MET A 48 10.92 2.87 10.37
N THR A 49 10.78 3.17 11.66
CA THR A 49 10.98 4.54 12.18
C THR A 49 12.41 5.01 11.94
N ALA A 50 13.40 4.16 12.19
CA ALA A 50 14.81 4.45 11.91
C ALA A 50 15.09 4.66 10.40
N ALA A 51 14.32 4.00 9.54
CA ALA A 51 14.34 4.20 8.09
C ALA A 51 13.53 5.44 7.63
N GLY A 52 12.96 6.22 8.55
CA GLY A 52 12.23 7.46 8.25
C GLY A 52 10.79 7.23 7.75
N THR A 53 10.23 6.05 7.98
CA THR A 53 8.87 5.68 7.56
C THR A 53 8.10 5.05 8.72
N SER A 54 6.78 4.90 8.57
CA SER A 54 5.93 4.29 9.59
C SER A 54 4.95 3.31 8.96
N PHE A 55 4.52 2.32 9.75
CA PHE A 55 3.46 1.43 9.29
C PHE A 55 2.12 2.15 9.28
N GLN A 56 1.52 2.23 8.10
CA GLN A 56 0.09 2.50 7.90
C GLN A 56 -0.56 1.18 7.47
N PHE A 57 -0.61 0.23 8.39
CA PHE A 57 -1.04 -1.12 8.08
C PHE A 57 -2.52 -1.17 7.68
N GLN A 58 -2.79 -1.85 6.57
CA GLN A 58 -4.12 -2.20 6.10
C GLN A 58 -4.21 -3.71 5.97
N ASP A 59 -5.27 -4.31 6.49
CA ASP A 59 -5.51 -5.74 6.32
C ASP A 59 -6.05 -6.02 4.90
N ALA A 60 -6.09 -7.28 4.46
CA ALA A 60 -6.31 -7.67 3.07
C ALA A 60 -7.52 -6.98 2.39
N THR A 61 -8.67 -6.89 3.05
CA THR A 61 -9.88 -6.25 2.49
C THR A 61 -9.75 -4.73 2.36
N GLU A 62 -9.03 -4.08 3.26
CA GLU A 62 -8.77 -2.64 3.18
C GLU A 62 -7.75 -2.36 2.09
N PHE A 63 -6.70 -3.17 2.05
CA PHE A 63 -5.63 -3.04 1.08
C PHE A 63 -6.08 -3.33 -0.35
N ASP A 64 -6.93 -4.33 -0.56
CA ASP A 64 -7.55 -4.61 -1.87
C ASP A 64 -8.32 -3.39 -2.40
N ARG A 65 -9.17 -2.78 -1.55
CA ARG A 65 -9.91 -1.56 -1.90
C ARG A 65 -8.97 -0.41 -2.24
N PHE A 66 -7.91 -0.23 -1.46
CA PHE A 66 -6.92 0.81 -1.69
C PHE A 66 -6.19 0.62 -3.03
N VAL A 67 -5.68 -0.58 -3.30
CA VAL A 67 -4.95 -0.90 -4.54
C VAL A 67 -5.84 -0.72 -5.77
N LEU A 68 -7.11 -1.15 -5.69
CA LEU A 68 -8.07 -0.98 -6.78
C LEU A 68 -8.37 0.50 -7.07
N ALA A 69 -8.48 1.33 -6.02
CA ALA A 69 -8.67 2.76 -6.17
C ALA A 69 -7.43 3.43 -6.81
N GLU A 70 -6.24 3.17 -6.26
CA GLU A 70 -4.97 3.70 -6.77
C GLU A 70 -4.71 3.28 -8.23
N ALA A 71 -4.94 2.01 -8.57
CA ALA A 71 -4.76 1.50 -9.92
C ALA A 71 -5.71 2.19 -10.92
N LYS A 72 -6.97 2.42 -10.52
CA LYS A 72 -7.95 3.15 -11.34
C LYS A 72 -7.53 4.60 -11.57
N GLU A 73 -7.11 5.29 -10.52
CA GLU A 73 -6.68 6.69 -10.60
C GLU A 73 -5.41 6.84 -11.45
N MET A 74 -4.43 5.94 -11.26
CA MET A 74 -3.20 5.93 -12.04
C MET A 74 -3.46 5.64 -13.52
N ALA A 75 -4.34 4.68 -13.83
CA ALA A 75 -4.72 4.38 -15.21
C ALA A 75 -5.36 5.59 -15.90
N GLN A 76 -6.28 6.28 -15.22
CA GLN A 76 -6.91 7.51 -15.73
C GLN A 76 -5.91 8.65 -15.91
N LEU A 77 -4.93 8.78 -15.00
CA LEU A 77 -3.87 9.77 -15.10
C LEU A 77 -2.99 9.51 -16.35
N VAL A 78 -2.48 8.28 -16.51
CA VAL A 78 -1.63 7.90 -17.64
C VAL A 78 -2.37 8.12 -18.97
N GLN A 79 -3.65 7.76 -19.05
CA GLN A 79 -4.47 8.00 -20.23
C GLN A 79 -4.59 9.49 -20.58
N ARG A 80 -4.72 10.38 -19.58
CA ARG A 80 -4.80 11.83 -19.80
C ARG A 80 -3.49 12.45 -20.21
N ILE A 81 -2.36 11.96 -19.69
CA ILE A 81 -1.02 12.41 -20.11
C ILE A 81 -0.81 12.09 -21.60
N GLY A 82 -1.34 10.94 -22.06
CA GLY A 82 -1.20 10.51 -23.44
C GLY A 82 0.19 9.95 -23.74
N LYS A 83 0.47 9.67 -25.01
CA LYS A 83 1.80 9.23 -25.43
C LYS A 83 2.78 10.39 -25.26
N VAL A 84 3.83 10.19 -24.49
CA VAL A 84 4.94 11.14 -24.37
C VAL A 84 5.92 10.79 -25.49
N ASP A 85 6.22 11.77 -26.36
CA ASP A 85 7.19 11.63 -27.46
C ASP A 85 8.64 11.60 -26.95
#